data_AF-A0A5N6E6A3-F1
#
_entry.id   AF-A0A5N6E6A3-F1
#
_cell.length_a   1.000
_cell.length_b   1.000
_cell.length_c   1.000
_cell.angle_alpha   90.00
_cell.angle_beta   90.00
_cell.angle_gamma   90.00
#
_symmetry.space_group_name_H-M   'P 1'
#
loop_
_entity.id
_entity.type
_entity.pdbx_description
1 polymer ?
#
loop_
_entity_poly.entity_id
_entity_poly.type
_entity_poly.pdbx_seq_one_letter_code
_entity_poly.pdbx_strand_id
1 'polypeptide(L)'
;MSCCLPCLTFGKTQARNRDATLNSFSYCNADCTIFTSLTFIYSHWIIQTIRRGKMRKRFGIKGSCCGDCCATFFCSCCVLVQEEKEAELRTQAELGYQMTPGMEYK
;
A
#
# COMPACT_ATOMS: atom_id res chain seq x y z
N MET A 1 2.12 -0.81 -11.56
CA MET A 1 0.69 -1.22 -11.56
C MET A 1 -0.21 -0.24 -10.79
N SER A 2 0.31 0.53 -9.83
CA SER A 2 -0.44 1.45 -8.97
C SER A 2 -1.20 2.59 -9.66
N CYS A 3 -0.81 2.99 -10.88
CA CYS A 3 -1.48 4.07 -11.60
C CYS A 3 -2.74 3.62 -12.36
N CYS A 4 -2.78 2.37 -12.84
CA CYS A 4 -3.90 1.84 -13.62
C CYS A 4 -4.82 0.93 -12.78
N LEU A 5 -4.26 0.30 -11.73
CA LEU A 5 -4.96 -0.62 -10.84
C LEU A 5 -4.57 -0.34 -9.37
N PRO A 6 -4.97 0.83 -8.83
CA PRO A 6 -4.60 1.23 -7.47
C PRO A 6 -5.18 0.29 -6.40
N CYS A 7 -6.35 -0.31 -6.65
CA CYS A 7 -7.00 -1.25 -5.74
C CYS A 7 -6.19 -2.54 -5.50
N LEU A 8 -5.55 -3.09 -6.55
CA LEU A 8 -4.74 -4.29 -6.44
C LEU A 8 -3.47 -4.03 -5.64
N THR A 9 -2.82 -2.90 -5.91
CA THR A 9 -1.59 -2.50 -5.20
C THR A 9 -1.90 -2.22 -3.73
N PHE A 10 -3.03 -1.56 -3.45
CA PHE A 10 -3.51 -1.36 -2.08
C PHE A 10 -3.79 -2.70 -1.39
N GLY A 11 -4.55 -3.60 -2.02
CA GLY A 11 -4.85 -4.93 -1.47
C GLY A 11 -3.60 -5.76 -1.18
N LYS A 12 -2.61 -5.71 -2.09
CA LYS A 12 -1.31 -6.37 -1.92
C LYS A 12 -0.52 -5.83 -0.74
N THR A 13 -0.42 -4.50 -0.62
CA THR A 13 0.27 -3.83 0.49
C THR A 13 -0.36 -4.21 1.83
N GLN A 14 -1.69 -4.31 1.86
CA GLN A 14 -2.46 -4.63 3.06
C GLN A 14 -2.32 -6.07 3.49
N ALA A 15 -2.37 -6.99 2.53
CA ALA A 15 -2.09 -8.40 2.78
C ALA A 15 -0.66 -8.58 3.30
N ARG A 16 0.32 -7.89 2.71
CA ARG A 16 1.73 -7.94 3.14
C ARG A 16 1.92 -7.38 4.55
N ASN A 17 1.16 -6.35 4.92
CA ASN A 17 1.21 -5.77 6.26
C ASN A 17 0.59 -6.69 7.34
N ARG A 18 -0.32 -7.60 6.95
CA ARG A 18 -0.87 -8.66 7.82
C ARG A 18 0.05 -9.88 7.87
N ASP A 19 0.42 -10.41 6.70
CA ASP A 19 1.28 -11.57 6.52
C ASP A 19 2.39 -11.25 5.51
N ALA A 20 3.63 -11.15 6.01
CA ALA A 20 4.80 -10.79 5.21
C ALA A 20 5.12 -11.80 4.09
N THR A 21 4.75 -13.08 4.29
CA THR A 21 5.02 -14.18 3.35
C THR A 21 4.04 -14.27 2.18
N LEU A 22 2.90 -13.56 2.23
CA LEU A 22 1.87 -13.55 1.18
C LEU A 22 1.38 -14.95 0.71
N ASN A 23 1.54 -16.01 1.52
CA ASN A 23 1.29 -17.41 1.12
C ASN A 23 -0.15 -17.70 0.64
N SER A 24 -1.15 -16.96 1.13
CA SER A 24 -2.57 -17.10 0.79
C SER A 24 -3.15 -15.87 0.08
N PHE A 25 -2.28 -15.03 -0.50
CA PHE A 25 -2.71 -13.77 -1.10
C PHE A 25 -3.46 -13.96 -2.42
N SER A 26 -4.71 -13.50 -2.47
CA SER A 26 -5.45 -13.30 -3.72
C SER A 26 -5.41 -11.84 -4.15
N TYR A 27 -5.22 -11.59 -5.45
CA TYR A 27 -5.20 -10.22 -6.02
C TYR A 27 -6.53 -9.47 -5.82
N CYS A 28 -7.66 -10.19 -5.85
CA CYS A 28 -8.99 -9.63 -5.61
C CYS A 28 -9.47 -9.98 -4.19
N ASN A 29 -8.86 -9.33 -3.19
CA ASN A 29 -9.20 -9.52 -1.78
C ASN A 29 -10.18 -8.45 -1.28
N ALA A 30 -10.76 -8.63 -0.09
CA ALA A 30 -11.68 -7.67 0.52
C ALA A 30 -11.12 -6.24 0.56
N ASP A 31 -9.81 -6.06 0.82
CA ASP A 31 -9.15 -4.75 0.78
C ASP A 31 -9.16 -4.12 -0.63
N CYS A 32 -9.09 -4.91 -1.71
CA CYS A 32 -9.23 -4.46 -3.10
C CYS A 32 -10.66 -3.99 -3.38
N THR A 33 -11.67 -4.77 -2.95
CA THR A 33 -13.09 -4.43 -3.13
C THR A 33 -13.47 -3.17 -2.35
N ILE A 34 -13.00 -3.05 -1.12
CA ILE A 34 -13.22 -1.86 -0.26
C ILE A 34 -12.56 -0.63 -0.86
N PHE A 35 -11.33 -0.75 -1.38
CA PHE A 35 -10.67 0.39 -2.01
C PHE A 35 -11.38 0.82 -3.29
N THR A 36 -11.82 -0.15 -4.09
CA THR A 36 -12.57 0.09 -5.33
C THR A 36 -13.89 0.79 -5.03
N SER A 37 -14.66 0.31 -4.05
CA SER A 37 -15.92 0.96 -3.66
C SER A 37 -15.72 2.37 -3.10
N LEU A 38 -14.69 2.60 -2.26
CA LEU A 38 -14.34 3.93 -1.76
C LEU A 38 -13.87 4.88 -2.87
N THR A 39 -13.27 4.35 -3.93
CA THR A 39 -12.88 5.14 -5.10
C THR A 39 -14.10 5.63 -5.88
N PHE A 40 -15.13 4.79 -6.04
CA PHE A 40 -16.37 5.18 -6.72
C PHE A 40 -17.12 6.32 -6.02
N ILE A 41 -16.96 6.46 -4.70
CA ILE A 41 -17.54 7.55 -3.91
C ILE A 41 -16.52 8.64 -3.55
N TYR A 42 -15.36 8.69 -4.21
CA TYR A 42 -14.28 9.67 -4.01
C TYR A 42 -13.72 9.78 -2.57
N SER A 43 -13.93 8.77 -1.73
CA SER A 43 -13.48 8.75 -0.33
C SER A 43 -12.23 7.90 -0.09
N HIS A 44 -11.58 7.41 -1.15
CA HIS A 44 -10.37 6.59 -1.07
C HIS A 44 -9.22 7.28 -0.32
N TRP A 45 -9.18 8.62 -0.30
CA TRP A 45 -8.11 9.39 0.33
C TRP A 45 -8.14 9.25 1.86
N ILE A 46 -9.33 9.04 2.45
CA ILE A 46 -9.50 8.86 3.90
C ILE A 46 -8.82 7.57 4.35
N ILE A 47 -9.11 6.47 3.67
CA ILE A 47 -8.54 5.17 4.05
C ILE A 47 -7.04 5.14 3.80
N GLN A 48 -6.56 5.75 2.71
CA GLN A 48 -5.11 5.89 2.46
C GLN A 48 -4.42 6.71 3.56
N THR A 49 -4.96 7.89 3.92
CA THR A 49 -4.35 8.75 4.95
C THR A 49 -4.28 8.04 6.31
N ILE A 50 -5.33 7.31 6.69
CA ILE A 50 -5.36 6.52 7.94
C ILE A 50 -4.32 5.40 7.91
N ARG A 51 -4.23 4.67 6.79
CA ARG A 51 -3.28 3.55 6.62
C ARG A 51 -1.84 4.04 6.63
N ARG A 52 -1.56 5.17 5.98
CA ARG A 52 -0.27 5.86 6.04
C ARG A 52 0.10 6.24 7.46
N GLY A 53 -0.82 6.83 8.21
CA GLY A 53 -0.62 7.16 9.62
C GLY A 53 -0.33 5.93 10.49
N LYS A 54 -1.03 4.81 10.26
CA LYS A 54 -0.76 3.54 10.95
C LYS A 54 0.63 2.99 10.60
N MET A 55 1.02 3.03 9.33
CA MET A 55 2.32 2.57 8.85
C MET A 55 3.45 3.42 9.47
N ARG A 56 3.31 4.75 9.48
CA ARG A 56 4.25 5.66 10.17
C ARG A 56 4.37 5.37 11.66
N LYS A 57 3.26 5.12 12.35
CA LYS A 57 3.26 4.74 13.77
C LYS A 57 3.95 3.39 13.99
N ARG A 58 3.70 2.40 13.13
CA ARG A 58 4.32 1.07 13.20
C ARG A 58 5.84 1.13 13.02
N PHE A 59 6.33 1.97 12.11
CA PHE A 59 7.76 2.06 11.78
C PHE A 59 8.50 3.26 12.40
N GLY A 60 7.84 4.05 13.26
CA GLY A 60 8.45 5.22 13.91
C GLY A 60 8.82 6.37 12.96
N ILE A 61 8.16 6.49 11.81
CA ILE A 61 8.49 7.50 10.79
C ILE A 61 7.83 8.84 11.15
N LYS A 62 8.62 9.91 11.29
CA LYS A 62 8.11 11.27 11.56
C LYS A 62 7.24 11.78 10.41
N GLY A 63 6.05 12.31 10.74
CA GLY A 63 5.39 13.39 10.00
C GLY A 63 3.92 13.60 10.33
N SER A 64 3.21 14.31 9.45
CA SER A 64 1.93 14.96 9.76
C SER A 64 0.76 14.41 8.95
N CYS A 65 -0.38 14.23 9.63
CA CYS A 65 -1.65 13.82 9.02
C CYS A 65 -2.10 14.79 7.90
N CYS A 66 -1.85 16.09 8.08
CA CYS A 66 -2.23 17.11 7.09
C CYS A 66 -1.38 17.00 5.81
N GLY A 67 -0.07 16.78 5.96
CA GLY A 67 0.82 16.51 4.82
C GLY A 67 0.49 15.20 4.11
N ASP A 68 0.04 14.20 4.86
CA ASP A 68 -0.39 12.92 4.30
C ASP A 68 -1.70 13.06 3.51
N CYS A 69 -2.63 13.88 4.00
CA CYS A 69 -3.87 14.21 3.31
C CYS A 69 -3.59 14.94 1.97
N CYS A 70 -2.77 16.01 2.00
CA CYS A 70 -2.40 16.75 0.80
C CYS A 70 -1.67 15.86 -0.22
N ALA A 71 -0.69 15.05 0.21
CA ALA A 71 0.02 14.16 -0.69
C ALA A 71 -0.91 13.11 -1.33
N THR A 72 -1.84 12.56 -0.55
CA THR A 72 -2.82 11.59 -1.05
C THR A 72 -3.82 12.22 -2.01
N PHE A 73 -4.17 13.50 -1.81
CA PHE A 73 -5.11 14.22 -2.66
C PHE A 73 -4.45 14.67 -3.99
N PHE A 74 -3.23 15.22 -3.93
CA PHE A 74 -2.53 15.75 -5.11
C PHE A 74 -1.74 14.69 -5.90
N CYS A 75 -1.19 13.66 -5.24
CA CYS A 75 -0.56 12.53 -5.92
C CYS A 75 -0.86 11.19 -5.24
N SER A 76 -2.11 10.75 -5.31
CA SER A 76 -2.55 9.45 -4.77
C SER A 76 -1.72 8.28 -5.30
N CYS A 77 -1.35 8.28 -6.59
CA CYS A 77 -0.57 7.21 -7.18
C CYS A 77 0.88 7.17 -6.66
N CYS A 78 1.53 8.33 -6.49
CA CYS A 78 2.87 8.42 -5.93
C CYS A 78 2.89 7.86 -4.50
N VAL A 79 1.92 8.29 -3.69
CA VAL A 79 1.80 7.87 -2.30
C VAL A 79 1.60 6.36 -2.22
N LEU A 80 0.73 5.80 -3.06
CA LEU A 80 0.45 4.36 -3.06
C LEU A 80 1.69 3.53 -3.45
N VAL A 81 2.47 3.98 -4.44
CA VAL A 81 3.74 3.31 -4.82
C VAL A 81 4.76 3.40 -3.68
N GLN A 82 4.89 4.58 -3.08
CA GLN A 82 5.79 4.78 -1.96
C GLN A 82 5.43 3.85 -0.79
N GLU A 83 4.14 3.75 -0.45
CA GLU A 83 3.66 2.86 0.60
C GLU A 83 3.93 1.37 0.29
N GLU A 84 3.70 0.93 -0.95
CA GLU A 84 3.99 -0.44 -1.37
C GLU A 84 5.49 -0.75 -1.18
N LYS A 85 6.36 0.16 -1.63
CA LYS A 85 7.81 -0.02 -1.56
C LYS A 85 8.34 -0.01 -0.14
N GLU A 86 7.83 0.89 0.70
CA GLU A 86 8.19 0.93 2.12
C GLU A 86 7.71 -0.35 2.83
N ALA A 87 6.48 -0.81 2.56
CA ALA A 87 5.98 -2.06 3.13
C ALA A 87 6.80 -3.28 2.66
N GLU A 88 7.18 -3.32 1.39
CA GLU A 88 8.03 -4.36 0.81
C GLU A 88 9.41 -4.40 1.46
N LEU A 89 10.13 -3.27 1.49
CA LEU A 89 11.47 -3.19 2.07
C LEU A 89 11.49 -3.59 3.54
N ARG A 90 10.48 -3.19 4.31
CA ARG A 90 10.43 -3.46 5.75
C ARG A 90 10.04 -4.90 6.06
N THR A 91 9.09 -5.48 5.33
CA THR A 91 8.73 -6.90 5.49
C THR A 91 9.82 -7.84 5.01
N GLN A 92 10.57 -7.47 3.96
CA GLN A 92 11.77 -8.20 3.54
C GLN A 92 12.88 -8.14 4.59
N ALA A 93 13.06 -7.00 5.28
CA ALA A 93 14.02 -6.89 6.37
C ALA A 93 13.66 -7.80 7.56
N GLU A 94 12.37 -8.01 7.86
CA GLU A 94 11.90 -8.91 8.91
C GLU A 94 12.07 -10.39 8.56
N LEU A 95 11.91 -10.78 7.29
CA LEU A 95 11.99 -12.17 6.81
C LEU A 95 13.42 -12.63 6.43
N GLY A 96 14.41 -11.73 6.49
CA GLY A 96 15.71 -11.95 5.85
C GLY A 96 15.65 -11.62 4.36
N TYR A 97 16.58 -10.80 3.87
CA TYR A 97 16.58 -10.27 2.51
C TYR A 97 16.40 -11.38 1.45
N GLN A 98 15.27 -11.35 0.75
CA GLN A 98 15.02 -12.13 -0.46
C GLN A 98 14.92 -11.15 -1.64
N MET A 99 15.83 -11.33 -2.61
CA MET A 99 15.90 -10.50 -3.81
C MET A 99 14.56 -10.55 -4.55
N THR A 100 14.02 -9.40 -4.97
CA THR A 100 12.76 -9.34 -5.72
C THR A 100 12.91 -10.16 -7.01
N PRO A 101 11.99 -11.09 -7.32
CA PRO A 101 12.06 -11.83 -8.58
C PRO A 101 11.97 -10.82 -9.73
N GLY A 102 12.96 -10.85 -10.62
CA GLY A 102 13.05 -9.96 -11.77
C GLY A 102 11.76 -10.00 -12.56
N MET A 103 11.23 -8.83 -12.91
CA MET A 103 10.04 -8.69 -13.75
C MET A 103 10.39 -9.24 -15.14
N GLU A 104 9.96 -10.47 -15.44
CA GLU A 104 10.10 -11.07 -16.76
C GLU A 104 9.12 -10.37 -17.72
N TYR A 105 9.66 -9.63 -18.70
CA TYR A 105 8.89 -9.06 -19.81
C TYR A 105 8.81 -10.11 -20.92
N LYS A 106 7.59 -10.60 -21.19
CA LYS A 106 7.24 -11.37 -22.38
C LYS A 106 6.62 -10.47 -23.43
#